data_AF-A0A9E3K056-F1
#
_entry.id   AF-A0A9E3K056-F1
#
_cell.length_a   1.000
_cell.length_b   1.000
_cell.length_c   1.000
_cell.angle_alpha   90.00
_cell.angle_beta   90.00
_cell.angle_gamma   90.00
#
_symmetry.space_group_name_H-M   'P 1'
#
loop_
_entity.id
_entity.type
_entity.pdbx_description
1 polymer ?
#
loop_
_entity_poly.entity_id
_entity_poly.type
_entity_poly.pdbx_seq_one_letter_code
_entity_poly.pdbx_strand_id
1 'polypeptide(L)'
;MSASPFLLKYLGAYPANVLSQVECLIADNRLADHLRQRYPDAHDVRTDKALYAYVQDLKDEYLRNAAPVSKVAYDSKIGIVQ
;
A
#
# COMPACT_ATOMS: atom_id res chain seq x y z
N MET A 1 -5.12 14.55 24.83
CA MET A 1 -5.99 14.28 23.66
C MET A 1 -5.65 12.88 23.21
N SER A 2 -6.53 11.91 23.48
CA SER A 2 -6.23 10.49 23.41
C SER A 2 -6.15 10.01 21.96
N ALA A 3 -5.04 9.38 21.58
CA ALA A 3 -4.96 8.59 20.35
C ALA A 3 -6.09 7.56 20.35
N SER A 4 -6.83 7.48 19.25
CA SER A 4 -8.03 6.64 19.17
C SER A 4 -7.63 5.16 19.25
N PRO A 5 -8.28 4.34 20.12
CA PRO A 5 -7.94 2.93 20.32
C PRO A 5 -8.11 2.06 19.07
N PHE A 6 -8.79 2.55 18.03
CA PHE A 6 -8.97 1.88 16.75
C PHE A 6 -7.71 1.87 15.87
N LEU A 7 -6.76 2.79 16.08
CA LEU A 7 -5.61 2.98 15.20
C LEU A 7 -4.55 1.88 15.34
N LEU A 8 -4.48 1.27 16.52
CA LEU A 8 -3.55 0.17 16.83
C LEU A 8 -4.12 -1.22 16.50
N LYS A 9 -5.41 -1.34 16.19
CA LYS A 9 -6.02 -2.63 15.83
C LYS A 9 -5.32 -3.27 14.63
N TYR A 10 -4.80 -2.44 13.72
CA TYR A 10 -4.10 -2.88 12.50
C TYR A 10 -2.58 -2.93 12.66
N LEU A 11 -2.03 -2.37 13.74
CA LEU A 11 -0.60 -2.32 13.99
C LEU A 11 -0.16 -3.29 15.09
N GLY A 12 -1.07 -3.98 15.77
CA GLY A 12 -0.75 -4.83 16.93
C GLY A 12 0.24 -5.98 16.67
N ALA A 13 0.45 -6.37 15.41
CA ALA A 13 1.46 -7.37 15.03
C ALA A 13 2.89 -6.79 14.87
N TYR A 14 3.05 -5.47 14.93
CA TYR A 14 4.34 -4.80 14.83
C TYR A 14 5.02 -4.65 16.20
N PRO A 15 6.36 -4.64 16.25
CA PRO A 15 7.10 -4.52 17.50
C PRO A 15 6.86 -3.17 18.20
N ALA A 16 6.95 -3.19 19.54
CA ALA A 16 6.57 -2.07 20.42
C ALA A 16 7.30 -0.76 20.09
N ASN A 17 8.56 -0.83 19.64
CA ASN A 17 9.32 0.36 19.24
C ASN A 17 8.69 1.11 18.07
N VAL A 18 8.13 0.38 17.10
CA VAL A 18 7.42 0.97 15.95
C VAL A 18 6.10 1.58 16.41
N LEU A 19 5.38 0.90 17.29
CA LEU A 19 4.13 1.40 17.86
C LEU A 19 4.34 2.71 18.61
N SER A 20 5.35 2.78 19.49
CA SER A 20 5.68 4.01 20.22
C SER A 20 6.08 5.16 19.29
N GLN A 21 6.82 4.87 18.21
CA GLN A 21 7.16 5.90 17.23
C GLN A 21 5.91 6.45 16.52
N VAL A 22 4.98 5.57 16.15
CA VAL A 22 3.70 5.97 15.52
C VAL A 22 2.85 6.79 16.48
N GLU A 23 2.75 6.38 17.75
CA GLU A 23 2.02 7.11 18.78
C GLU A 23 2.57 8.54 18.98
N CYS A 24 3.89 8.69 19.06
CA CYS A 24 4.53 10.01 19.15
C CYS A 24 4.22 10.87 17.91
N LEU A 25 4.34 10.30 16.70
CA LEU A 25 4.07 11.03 15.45
C LEU A 25 2.61 11.45 15.31
N ILE A 26 1.67 10.68 15.87
CA ILE A 26 0.25 11.03 15.91
C ILE A 26 0.00 12.13 16.94
N ALA A 27 0.59 12.02 18.13
CA ALA A 27 0.47 13.04 19.17
C ALA A 27 0.96 14.41 18.69
N ASP A 28 2.03 14.43 17.90
CA ASP A 28 2.61 15.64 17.30
C ASP A 28 1.89 16.09 16.01
N ASN A 29 0.88 15.36 15.53
CA ASN A 29 0.20 15.60 14.25
C ASN A 29 1.15 15.64 13.02
N ARG A 30 2.27 14.91 13.07
CA ARG A 30 3.33 14.92 12.05
C ARG A 30 3.41 13.62 11.25
N LEU A 31 2.59 12.62 11.56
CA LEU A 31 2.61 11.32 10.90
C LEU A 31 2.45 11.43 9.37
N ALA A 32 1.50 12.24 8.90
CA ALA A 32 1.25 12.39 7.48
C ALA A 32 2.45 12.97 6.72
N ASP A 33 3.11 13.98 7.29
CA ASP A 33 4.26 14.62 6.65
C ASP A 33 5.48 13.71 6.65
N HIS A 34 5.70 12.97 7.75
CA HIS A 34 6.75 11.97 7.83
C HIS A 34 6.56 10.87 6.77
N LEU A 35 5.32 10.40 6.55
CA LEU A 35 5.02 9.43 5.52
C LEU A 35 5.22 9.99 4.12
N ARG A 36 4.79 11.23 3.83
CA ARG A 36 5.01 11.88 2.53
C ARG A 36 6.48 12.13 2.23
N GLN A 37 7.28 12.46 3.24
CA GLN A 37 8.71 12.66 3.03
C GLN A 37 9.42 11.36 2.64
N ARG A 38 9.00 10.23 3.23
CA ARG A 38 9.59 8.92 2.95
C ARG A 38 9.02 8.25 1.69
N TYR A 39 7.74 8.48 1.43
CA TYR A 39 6.99 7.93 0.30
C TYR A 39 6.29 9.08 -0.43
N PRO A 40 7.05 9.87 -1.21
CA PRO A 40 6.51 11.04 -1.91
C PRO A 40 5.58 10.65 -3.05
N ASP A 41 5.89 9.54 -3.72
CA ASP A 41 5.14 9.07 -4.87
C ASP A 41 4.00 8.14 -4.44
N ALA A 42 2.82 8.37 -5.01
CA ALA A 42 1.73 7.43 -4.88
C ALA A 42 2.01 6.19 -5.75
N HIS A 43 1.46 5.04 -5.34
CA HIS A 43 1.48 3.87 -6.21
C HIS A 43 0.63 4.12 -7.47
N ASP A 44 1.23 3.93 -8.65
CA ASP A 44 0.56 4.14 -9.94
C ASP A 44 -0.44 3.02 -10.28
N VAL A 45 -0.18 1.80 -9.78
CA VAL A 45 -1.00 0.62 -10.08
C VAL A 45 -2.04 0.39 -8.98
N ARG A 46 -3.19 1.05 -9.11
CA ARG A 46 -4.30 1.01 -8.12
C ARG A 46 -5.66 0.59 -8.68
N THR A 47 -5.71 0.18 -9.94
CA THR A 47 -6.94 -0.24 -10.63
C THR A 47 -6.65 -1.42 -11.53
N ASP A 48 -7.68 -2.19 -11.89
CA ASP A 48 -7.56 -3.27 -12.88
C ASP A 48 -6.97 -2.78 -14.20
N LYS A 49 -7.34 -1.56 -14.64
CA LYS A 49 -6.81 -0.96 -15.86
C LYS A 49 -5.31 -0.67 -15.76
N ALA A 50 -4.86 -0.05 -14.67
CA ALA A 50 -3.45 0.24 -14.45
C ALA A 50 -2.63 -1.05 -14.32
N LEU A 51 -3.18 -2.06 -13.65
CA LEU A 51 -2.53 -3.37 -13.51
C LEU A 51 -2.46 -4.10 -14.85
N TYR A 52 -3.53 -4.06 -15.64
CA TYR A 52 -3.55 -4.64 -16.97
C TYR A 52 -2.49 -4.02 -17.89
N ALA A 53 -2.42 -2.68 -17.92
CA ALA A 53 -1.41 -1.97 -18.71
C ALA A 53 0.00 -2.37 -18.28
N TYR A 54 0.30 -2.35 -16.99
CA TYR A 54 1.60 -2.75 -16.45
C TYR A 54 1.99 -4.19 -16.84
N VAL A 55 1.05 -5.14 -16.72
CA VAL A 55 1.29 -6.54 -17.08
C VAL A 55 1.47 -6.71 -18.59
N GLN A 56 0.71 -5.95 -19.38
CA GLN A 56 0.83 -5.96 -20.84
C GLN A 56 2.19 -5.43 -21.29
N ASP A 57 2.68 -4.34 -20.69
CA ASP A 57 4.01 -3.78 -20.96
C ASP A 57 5.11 -4.82 -20.67
N LEU A 58 5.03 -5.51 -19.53
CA LEU A 58 5.94 -6.62 -19.21
C LEU A 58 5.84 -7.77 -20.23
N LYS A 59 4.63 -8.13 -20.66
CA LYS A 59 4.44 -9.16 -21.69
C LYS A 59 5.09 -8.74 -23.01
N ASP A 60 4.95 -7.49 -23.41
CA ASP A 60 5.51 -7.00 -24.67
C ASP A 60 7.05 -6.88 -24.62
N GLU A 61 7.60 -6.54 -23.46
CA GLU A 61 9.05 -6.48 -23.23
C GLU A 61 9.70 -7.87 -23.27
N TYR A 62 9.11 -8.85 -22.57
CA TYR A 62 9.74 -10.16 -22.34
C TYR A 62 9.17 -11.30 -23.21
N LEU A 63 7.96 -11.17 -23.75
CA LEU A 63 7.23 -12.23 -24.45
C LEU A 63 6.60 -11.72 -25.77
N ARG A 64 7.48 -11.34 -26.71
CA ARG A 64 7.12 -10.67 -27.98
C ARG A 64 6.10 -11.40 -28.85
N ASN A 65 6.04 -12.74 -28.80
CA ASN A 65 5.13 -13.56 -29.60
C ASN A 65 4.02 -14.24 -28.77
N ALA A 66 3.90 -13.91 -27.48
CA ALA A 66 2.84 -14.46 -26.64
C ALA A 66 1.51 -13.71 -26.87
N ALA A 67 0.41 -14.46 -26.77
CA ALA A 67 -0.94 -13.91 -26.81
C ALA A 67 -1.18 -12.88 -25.68
N PRO A 68 -2.11 -11.93 -25.87
CA PRO A 68 -2.48 -10.97 -24.82
C PRO A 68 -2.93 -11.67 -23.53
N VAL A 69 -2.73 -11.01 -22.40
CA VAL A 69 -3.14 -11.56 -21.10
C VAL A 69 -4.67 -11.62 -21.04
N SER A 70 -5.19 -12.81 -20.80
CA SER A 70 -6.63 -13.10 -20.85
C SER A 70 -7.39 -12.57 -19.63
N LYS A 71 -6.74 -12.48 -18.47
CA LYS A 71 -7.34 -11.95 -17.25
C LYS A 71 -6.28 -11.32 -16.35
N VAL A 72 -6.57 -10.10 -15.93
CA VAL A 72 -5.85 -9.39 -14.87
C VAL A 72 -6.91 -8.88 -13.91
N ALA A 73 -6.69 -9.06 -12.60
CA ALA A 73 -7.61 -8.61 -11.58
C ALA A 73 -6.83 -7.95 -10.45
N TYR A 74 -7.23 -6.75 -10.07
CA TYR A 74 -6.66 -6.01 -8.96
C TYR A 74 -7.54 -6.22 -7.72
N ASP A 75 -6.99 -6.85 -6.68
CA ASP A 75 -7.69 -6.93 -5.39
C ASP A 75 -7.45 -5.65 -4.59
N SER A 76 -8.43 -4.75 -4.65
CA SER A 76 -8.45 -3.52 -3.86
C SER A 76 -8.68 -3.75 -2.35
N LYS A 77 -9.01 -4.98 -1.94
CA LYS A 77 -9.20 -5.33 -0.53
C LYS A 77 -7.92 -5.95 0.00
N ILE A 78 -7.33 -5.30 0.99
CA ILE A 78 -6.37 -5.98 1.86
C ILE A 78 -7.18 -7.05 2.61
N GLY A 79 -6.89 -8.33 2.36
CA GLY A 79 -7.48 -9.44 3.09
C GLY A 79 -7.15 -9.30 4.58
N ILE A 80 -8.08 -8.75 5.35
CA ILE A 80 -7.92 -8.59 6.80
C ILE A 80 -8.15 -9.97 7.40
N VAL A 81 -7.08 -10.65 7.81
CA VAL A 81 -7.20 -11.79 8.72
C VAL A 81 -7.64 -11.22 10.07
N GLN A 82 -8.88 -11.50 10.46
CA GLN A 82 -9.44 -11.14 11.76
C GLN A 82 -9.01 -12.13 12.83
#